data_AF-A2F0R4-F1
#
_entry.id   AF-A2F0R4-F1
#
_cell.length_a   1.000
_cell.length_b   1.000
_cell.length_c   1.000
_cell.angle_alpha   90.00
_cell.angle_beta   90.00
_cell.angle_gamma   90.00
#
_symmetry.space_group_name_H-M   'P 1'
#
loop_
_entity.id
_entity.type
_entity.pdbx_description
1 polymer ?
#
loop_
_entity_poly.entity_id
_entity_poly.type
_entity_poly.pdbx_seq_one_letter_code
_entity_poly.pdbx_strand_id
1 'polypeptide(L)'
;MNEYDIKIDLELCSIYNNLQSFLVYLDQTNDINTCFVYSQNFYLSSLLEYFISNGADINAKDKDGWTPLHLAAIKNSKETAEILISNGADINAKDKDGLTPLV
;
A
#
# COMPACT_ATOMS: atom_id res chain seq x y z
N MET A 1 -15.43 -13.55 4.73
CA MET A 1 -15.18 -14.95 4.32
C MET A 1 -15.78 -15.11 2.93
N ASN A 2 -15.00 -15.54 1.93
CA ASN A 2 -15.59 -15.97 0.65
C ASN A 2 -16.15 -17.39 0.87
N GLU A 3 -17.01 -17.88 -0.03
CA GLU A 3 -17.69 -19.18 0.12
C GLU A 3 -16.73 -20.39 0.20
N TYR A 4 -15.41 -20.18 0.06
CA TYR A 4 -14.42 -21.22 -0.15
C TYR A 4 -13.29 -21.23 0.89
N ASP A 5 -13.35 -20.39 1.95
CA ASP A 5 -12.27 -20.23 2.94
C ASP A 5 -10.87 -20.01 2.31
N ILE A 6 -10.82 -19.42 1.11
CA ILE A 6 -9.56 -19.19 0.41
C ILE A 6 -8.85 -18.04 1.11
N LYS A 7 -7.68 -18.33 1.66
CA LYS A 7 -6.75 -17.31 2.17
C LYS A 7 -6.27 -16.46 1.00
N ILE A 8 -6.71 -15.20 0.96
CA ILE A 8 -6.25 -14.23 -0.04
C ILE A 8 -4.89 -13.68 0.41
N ASP A 9 -3.92 -13.76 -0.49
CA ASP A 9 -2.58 -13.21 -0.32
C ASP A 9 -2.47 -11.90 -1.11
N LEU A 10 -2.25 -10.79 -0.40
CA LEU A 10 -2.16 -9.45 -1.01
C LEU A 10 -0.91 -9.27 -1.89
N GLU A 11 0.17 -10.00 -1.62
CA GLU A 11 1.36 -10.00 -2.44
C GLU A 11 1.06 -10.65 -3.79
N LEU A 12 0.34 -11.78 -3.80
CA LEU A 12 -0.13 -12.40 -5.05
C LEU A 12 -1.16 -11.53 -5.77
N CYS A 13 -2.07 -10.87 -5.04
CA CYS A 13 -3.01 -9.93 -5.65
C CYS A 13 -2.28 -8.80 -6.38
N SER A 14 -1.21 -8.29 -5.77
CA SER A 14 -0.36 -7.25 -6.34
C SER A 14 0.43 -7.74 -7.56
N ILE A 15 1.09 -8.90 -7.46
CA ILE A 15 1.90 -9.50 -8.53
C ILE A 15 1.06 -9.80 -9.78
N TYR A 16 -0.14 -10.33 -9.58
CA TYR A 16 -1.04 -10.70 -10.69
C TYR A 16 -2.04 -9.60 -11.07
N ASN A 17 -1.92 -8.40 -10.48
CA ASN A 17 -2.84 -7.29 -10.67
C ASN A 17 -4.33 -7.70 -10.50
N ASN A 18 -4.59 -8.58 -9.52
CA ASN A 18 -5.92 -9.13 -9.26
C ASN A 18 -6.68 -8.24 -8.27
N LEU A 19 -7.18 -7.11 -8.78
CA LEU A 19 -7.90 -6.13 -7.97
C LEU A 19 -9.17 -6.71 -7.34
N GLN A 20 -9.83 -7.65 -8.02
CA GLN A 20 -11.03 -8.30 -7.50
C GLN A 20 -10.73 -9.04 -6.18
N SER A 21 -9.66 -9.84 -6.15
CA SER A 21 -9.27 -10.57 -4.94
C SER A 21 -8.79 -9.61 -3.85
N PHE A 22 -8.09 -8.54 -4.22
CA PHE A 22 -7.70 -7.49 -3.28
C PHE A 22 -8.91 -6.84 -2.59
N LEU A 23 -9.94 -6.45 -3.35
CA LEU A 23 -11.15 -5.85 -2.79
C LEU A 23 -11.92 -6.83 -1.90
N VAL A 24 -11.97 -8.11 -2.28
CA VAL A 24 -12.54 -9.15 -1.42
C VAL A 24 -11.75 -9.28 -0.11
N TYR A 25 -10.42 -9.17 -0.13
CA TYR A 25 -9.63 -9.15 1.11
C TYR A 25 -9.97 -7.92 1.98
N LEU A 26 -10.05 -6.74 1.36
CA LEU A 26 -10.39 -5.49 2.05
C LEU A 26 -11.76 -5.61 2.75
N ASP A 27 -12.79 -6.07 2.03
CA ASP A 27 -14.15 -6.22 2.56
C ASP A 27 -14.21 -7.21 3.74
N GLN A 28 -13.35 -8.23 3.72
CA GLN A 28 -13.37 -9.28 4.74
C GLN A 28 -12.60 -8.95 6.00
N THR A 29 -11.50 -8.22 5.86
CA THR A 29 -10.57 -7.93 6.96
C THR A 29 -10.78 -6.54 7.53
N ASN A 30 -11.29 -5.62 6.71
CA ASN A 30 -11.30 -4.19 6.98
C ASN A 30 -9.92 -3.65 7.37
N ASP A 31 -8.83 -4.32 6.95
CA ASP A 31 -7.47 -3.90 7.22
C ASP A 31 -7.04 -2.84 6.22
N ILE A 32 -7.44 -1.61 6.50
CA ILE A 32 -7.17 -0.43 5.68
C ILE A 32 -5.66 -0.21 5.49
N ASN A 33 -4.85 -0.35 6.54
CA ASN A 33 -3.43 -0.03 6.48
C ASN A 33 -2.66 -1.04 5.65
N THR A 34 -2.91 -2.34 5.85
CA THR A 34 -2.28 -3.37 5.03
C THR A 34 -2.70 -3.20 3.57
N CYS A 35 -4.01 -3.04 3.30
CA CYS A 35 -4.49 -2.80 1.94
C CYS A 35 -3.89 -1.55 1.31
N PHE A 36 -3.74 -0.46 2.06
CA PHE A 36 -3.15 0.78 1.58
C PHE A 36 -1.70 0.63 1.10
N VAL A 37 -0.88 -0.16 1.80
CA VAL A 37 0.49 -0.40 1.38
C VAL A 37 0.53 -1.25 0.10
N TYR A 38 -0.28 -2.31 0.01
CA TYR A 38 -0.33 -3.15 -1.19
C TYR A 38 -1.02 -2.49 -2.38
N SER A 39 -1.92 -1.52 -2.15
CA SER A 39 -2.65 -0.81 -3.21
C SER A 39 -1.72 -0.05 -4.15
N GLN A 40 -0.54 0.34 -3.66
CA GLN A 40 0.50 1.01 -4.44
C GLN A 40 0.94 0.17 -5.65
N ASN A 41 0.71 -1.15 -5.66
CA ASN A 41 1.06 -2.05 -6.76
C ASN A 41 0.06 -2.02 -7.93
N PHE A 42 -1.12 -1.43 -7.76
CA PHE A 42 -2.16 -1.41 -8.79
C PHE A 42 -2.06 -0.21 -9.74
N TYR A 43 -1.19 0.77 -9.44
CA TYR A 43 -1.02 2.00 -10.24
C TYR A 43 -2.32 2.81 -10.41
N LEU A 44 -3.17 2.81 -9.37
CA LEU A 44 -4.46 3.51 -9.36
C LEU A 44 -4.43 4.68 -8.36
N SER A 45 -4.28 5.92 -8.84
CA SER A 45 -4.30 7.11 -7.97
C SER A 45 -5.63 7.23 -7.19
N SER A 46 -6.74 6.82 -7.79
CA SER A 46 -8.05 6.80 -7.10
C SER A 46 -8.11 5.84 -5.91
N LEU A 47 -7.37 4.72 -5.97
CA LEU A 47 -7.30 3.76 -4.87
C LEU A 47 -6.41 4.31 -3.73
N LEU A 48 -5.32 4.99 -4.06
CA LEU A 48 -4.49 5.73 -3.11
C LEU A 48 -5.33 6.77 -2.35
N GLU A 49 -6.04 7.64 -3.08
CA GLU A 49 -6.89 8.69 -2.51
C GLU A 49 -8.04 8.13 -1.66
N TYR A 50 -8.63 7.01 -2.09
CA TYR A 50 -9.66 6.31 -1.33
C TYR A 50 -9.14 5.93 0.06
N PHE A 51 -7.98 5.29 0.15
CA PHE A 51 -7.42 4.86 1.43
C PHE A 51 -7.03 6.03 2.33
N ILE A 52 -6.40 7.07 1.77
CA ILE A 52 -6.07 8.29 2.52
C ILE A 52 -7.34 8.93 3.10
N SER A 53 -8.40 9.02 2.30
CA SER A 53 -9.69 9.59 2.74
C SER A 53 -10.39 8.74 3.80
N ASN A 54 -10.10 7.44 3.84
CA ASN A 54 -10.61 6.50 4.86
C ASN A 54 -9.69 6.37 6.08
N GLY A 55 -8.71 7.28 6.24
CA GLY A 55 -7.87 7.34 7.44
C GLY A 55 -6.77 6.29 7.48
N ALA A 56 -6.31 5.81 6.32
CA ALA A 56 -5.10 5.00 6.26
C ALA A 56 -3.90 5.74 6.88
N ASP A 57 -3.09 5.01 7.62
CA ASP A 57 -1.81 5.52 8.13
C ASP A 57 -0.86 5.73 6.94
N ILE A 58 -0.55 7.00 6.67
CA ILE A 58 0.34 7.43 5.58
C ILE A 58 1.74 6.79 5.68
N ASN A 59 2.13 6.37 6.88
CA ASN A 59 3.41 5.73 7.19
C ASN A 59 3.28 4.25 7.55
N ALA A 60 2.14 3.61 7.22
CA ALA A 60 1.95 2.18 7.39
C ALA A 60 3.11 1.40 6.77
N LYS A 61 3.51 0.30 7.41
CA LYS A 61 4.64 -0.53 6.98
C LYS A 61 4.16 -1.91 6.57
N ASP A 62 4.70 -2.42 5.47
CA ASP A 62 4.53 -3.82 5.12
C ASP A 62 5.43 -4.75 5.95
N LYS A 63 5.44 -6.04 5.56
CA LYS A 63 6.27 -7.08 6.18
C LYS A 63 7.76 -6.80 6.10
N ASP A 64 8.25 -5.94 5.20
CA ASP A 64 9.66 -5.61 5.02
C ASP A 64 10.01 -4.23 5.63
N GLY A 65 9.03 -3.58 6.24
CA GLY A 65 9.18 -2.27 6.85
C GLY A 65 9.03 -1.12 5.86
N TRP A 66 8.66 -1.41 4.61
CA TRP A 66 8.49 -0.40 3.58
C TRP A 66 7.21 0.38 3.80
N THR A 67 7.34 1.70 3.73
CA THR A 67 6.21 2.63 3.68
C THR A 67 5.73 2.80 2.24
N PRO A 68 4.51 3.34 2.01
CA PRO A 68 4.07 3.72 0.67
C PRO A 68 5.07 4.60 -0.08
N LEU A 69 5.83 5.44 0.64
CA LEU A 69 6.84 6.31 0.03
C LEU A 69 8.06 5.51 -0.47
N HIS A 70 8.49 4.45 0.22
CA HIS A 70 9.50 3.52 -0.31
C HIS A 70 9.03 2.88 -1.61
N LEU A 71 7.78 2.40 -1.64
CA LEU A 71 7.19 1.78 -2.84
C LEU A 71 7.08 2.77 -4.01
N ALA A 72 6.72 4.03 -3.74
CA ALA A 72 6.64 5.08 -4.75
C ALA A 72 8.01 5.37 -5.37
N ALA A 73 9.07 5.42 -4.55
CA ALA A 73 10.44 5.61 -5.01
C ALA A 73 10.93 4.43 -5.87
N ILE A 74 10.74 3.19 -5.41
CA ILE A 74 11.12 1.96 -6.15
C ILE A 74 10.43 1.90 -7.51
N LYS A 75 9.17 2.34 -7.59
CA LYS A 75 8.38 2.35 -8.82
C LYS A 75 8.59 3.59 -9.70
N ASN A 76 9.43 4.53 -9.27
CA ASN A 76 9.60 5.83 -9.93
C ASN A 76 8.26 6.57 -10.15
N SER A 77 7.34 6.46 -9.19
CA SER A 77 6.01 7.07 -9.27
C SER A 77 6.01 8.45 -8.61
N LYS A 78 6.39 9.46 -9.41
CA LYS A 78 6.46 10.86 -8.96
C LYS A 78 5.12 11.38 -8.40
N GLU A 79 4.02 11.13 -9.10
CA GLU A 79 2.68 11.57 -8.69
C GLU A 79 2.30 10.99 -7.32
N THR A 80 2.48 9.69 -7.13
CA THR A 80 2.23 9.03 -5.84
C THR A 80 3.10 9.62 -4.74
N ALA A 81 4.39 9.84 -5.00
CA ALA A 81 5.30 10.45 -4.02
C ALA A 81 4.84 11.87 -3.62
N GLU A 82 4.40 12.69 -4.58
CA GLU A 82 3.88 14.04 -4.30
C GLU A 82 2.60 13.99 -3.45
N ILE A 83 1.68 13.08 -3.76
CA ILE A 83 0.45 12.87 -2.95
C ILE A 83 0.82 12.43 -1.53
N LEU A 84 1.73 11.46 -1.38
CA LEU A 84 2.13 10.96 -0.06
C LEU A 84 2.81 12.05 0.78
N ILE A 85 3.76 12.79 0.20
CA ILE A 85 4.49 13.87 0.88
C ILE A 85 3.53 15.00 1.28
N SER A 86 2.61 15.39 0.40
CA SER A 86 1.62 16.43 0.71
C SER A 86 0.65 16.02 1.84
N ASN A 87 0.46 14.72 2.05
CA ASN A 87 -0.33 14.15 3.14
C ASN A 87 0.51 13.79 4.39
N GLY A 88 1.77 14.22 4.46
CA GLY A 88 2.60 14.08 5.67
C GLY A 88 3.36 12.76 5.80
N ALA A 89 3.63 12.08 4.69
CA ALA A 89 4.54 10.94 4.70
C ALA A 89 5.93 11.32 5.24
N ASP A 90 6.50 10.48 6.09
CA ASP A 90 7.84 10.66 6.64
C ASP A 90 8.90 10.27 5.60
N ILE A 91 9.54 11.29 5.03
CA ILE A 91 10.63 11.14 4.05
C ILE A 91 11.88 10.45 4.63
N ASN A 92 11.99 10.36 5.96
CA ASN A 92 13.11 9.73 6.66
C ASN A 92 12.72 8.39 7.31
N ALA A 93 11.52 7.88 7.03
CA ALA A 93 11.08 6.59 7.54
C ALA A 93 12.09 5.51 7.17
N LYS A 94 12.48 4.66 8.13
CA LYS A 94 13.42 3.57 7.87
C LYS A 94 12.70 2.24 7.70
N ASP A 95 13.11 1.47 6.70
CA ASP A 95 12.74 0.07 6.57
C ASP A 95 13.50 -0.83 7.56
N LYS A 96 13.37 -2.15 7.41
CA LYS A 96 14.06 -3.12 8.27
C LYS A 96 15.57 -3.13 8.11
N ASP A 97 16.09 -2.73 6.95
CA ASP A 97 17.52 -2.63 6.66
C ASP A 97 18.09 -1.25 7.01
N GLY A 98 17.24 -0.32 7.48
CA GLY A 98 17.62 1.02 7.87
C GLY A 98 17.70 2.01 6.70
N LEU A 99 17.24 1.61 5.51
CA LEU A 99 17.16 2.44 4.32
C LEU A 99 15.95 3.38 4.43
N THR A 100 16.09 4.60 3.90
CA THR A 100 14.94 5.51 3.74
C THR A 100 14.43 5.46 2.30
N PRO A 101 13.24 6.02 1.99
CA PRO A 101 12.69 5.99 0.64
C PRO A 101 13.58 6.60 -0.44
N LEU A 102 14.53 7.47 -0.07
CA LEU A 102 15.33 8.27 -0.99
C LEU A 102 16.81 7.85 -1.07
N VAL A 103 17.23 6.81 -0.33
CA VAL A 103 18.66 6.45 -0.12
C VAL A 103 19.18 5.47 -1.15
#